data_AF-A0A0G4MXN2-F1
#
_entry.id   AF-A0A0G4MXN2-F1
#
_cell.length_a   1.000
_cell.length_b   1.000
_cell.length_c   1.000
_cell.angle_alpha   90.00
_cell.angle_beta   90.00
_cell.angle_gamma   90.00
#
_symmetry.space_group_name_H-M   'P 1'
#
loop_
_entity.id
_entity.type
_entity.pdbx_description
1 polymer ?
#
loop_
_entity_poly.entity_id
_entity_poly.type
_entity_poly.pdbx_seq_one_letter_code
_entity_poly.pdbx_strand_id
1 'polypeptide(L)'
;MAETECTRLVWDDDSGSHFLVHPALATPFCITIERNAAWSRTEYTLEHHESPQHLAKLTRDGTGSGWLEVDTAIAAKIESFFVVDVAVAALLLVAAGDERTAHVETFEPPPLPPTLDTASGDGRSSRLGGRSGKKSSKRKMEAFEIDVESQDGGFAKFEQVTKETRRMLPWPLRAAFKVLGGIFKCFVWCLTIMFKALAAVVVGLARCVGVK
;
A
#
# COMPACT_ATOMS: atom_id res chain seq x y z
N MET A 1 13.80 -16.63 14.37
CA MET A 1 12.74 -16.02 15.20
C MET A 1 11.65 -15.40 14.33
N ALA A 2 11.97 -14.57 13.33
CA ALA A 2 10.95 -14.11 12.37
C ALA A 2 10.39 -15.24 11.49
N GLU A 3 11.24 -16.17 11.03
CA GLU A 3 10.83 -17.31 10.18
C GLU A 3 9.87 -18.29 10.89
N THR A 4 9.86 -18.31 12.23
CA THR A 4 8.96 -19.16 13.02
C THR A 4 7.59 -18.52 13.25
N GLU A 5 7.43 -17.23 12.95
CA GLU A 5 6.17 -16.48 13.06
C GLU A 5 5.61 -16.11 11.69
N CYS A 6 5.96 -16.88 10.65
CA CYS A 6 5.44 -16.64 9.31
C CYS A 6 3.92 -16.80 9.26
N THR A 7 3.25 -15.72 8.87
CA THR A 7 1.81 -15.69 8.70
C THR A 7 1.41 -15.80 7.24
N ARG A 8 0.18 -16.27 7.04
CA ARG A 8 -0.40 -16.41 5.71
C ARG A 8 -1.72 -15.68 5.67
N LEU A 9 -1.83 -14.75 4.73
CA LEU A 9 -3.09 -14.16 4.33
C LEU A 9 -3.70 -15.07 3.25
N VAL A 10 -4.85 -15.68 3.55
CA VAL A 10 -5.53 -16.65 2.69
C VAL A 10 -6.89 -16.08 2.30
N TRP A 11 -7.24 -16.17 1.03
CA TRP A 11 -8.60 -15.92 0.57
C TRP A 11 -9.38 -17.22 0.61
N ASP A 12 -10.56 -17.20 1.23
CA ASP A 12 -11.51 -18.30 1.18
C ASP A 12 -12.61 -17.99 0.18
N ASP A 13 -12.73 -18.82 -0.85
CA ASP A 13 -13.74 -18.67 -1.90
C ASP A 13 -15.15 -19.02 -1.39
N ASP A 14 -15.27 -19.92 -0.40
CA ASP A 14 -16.56 -20.35 0.13
C ASP A 14 -17.20 -19.25 0.99
N SER A 15 -16.41 -18.59 1.84
CA SER A 15 -16.88 -17.47 2.66
C SER A 15 -16.75 -16.10 1.99
N GLY A 16 -15.99 -16.00 0.90
CA GLY A 16 -15.65 -14.73 0.26
C GLY A 16 -14.94 -13.76 1.18
N SER A 17 -14.08 -14.27 2.09
CA SER A 17 -13.40 -13.46 3.11
C SER A 17 -11.90 -13.76 3.17
N HIS A 18 -11.14 -12.80 3.67
CA HIS A 18 -9.70 -13.00 3.93
C HIS A 18 -9.48 -13.50 5.36
N PHE A 19 -8.64 -14.51 5.50
CA PHE A 19 -8.22 -15.07 6.77
C PHE A 19 -6.73 -14.89 6.99
N LEU A 20 -6.36 -14.44 8.18
CA LEU A 20 -4.98 -14.29 8.61
C LEU A 20 -4.61 -15.45 9.54
N VAL A 21 -3.86 -16.39 8.98
CA VAL A 21 -3.39 -17.58 9.68
C VAL A 21 -2.05 -17.24 10.35
N HIS A 22 -2.00 -17.38 11.68
CA HIS A 22 -0.81 -17.12 12.49
C HIS A 22 -0.47 -18.38 13.32
N PRO A 23 0.80 -18.85 13.36
CA PRO A 23 1.17 -20.09 14.06
C PRO A 23 0.95 -20.06 15.58
N ALA A 24 1.03 -18.88 16.19
CA ALA A 24 0.73 -18.67 17.61
C ALA A 24 -0.77 -18.77 17.99
N LEU A 25 -1.67 -19.00 17.02
CA LEU A 25 -3.11 -19.09 17.26
C LEU A 25 -3.66 -20.41 16.73
N ALA A 26 -4.58 -21.01 17.48
CA ALA A 26 -5.25 -22.25 17.06
C ALA A 26 -6.21 -22.01 15.89
N THR A 27 -6.75 -20.80 15.78
CA THR A 27 -7.76 -20.41 14.81
C THR A 27 -7.37 -19.09 14.13
N PRO A 28 -7.69 -18.92 12.84
CA PRO A 28 -7.30 -17.73 12.10
C PRO A 28 -8.15 -16.52 12.51
N PHE A 29 -7.58 -15.32 12.32
CA PHE A 29 -8.40 -14.11 12.30
C PHE A 29 -9.16 -14.01 10.98
N CYS A 30 -10.39 -13.51 11.02
CA CYS A 30 -11.15 -13.11 9.85
C CYS A 30 -10.97 -11.60 9.61
N ILE A 31 -10.87 -11.19 8.35
CA ILE A 31 -10.90 -9.78 7.98
C ILE A 31 -12.29 -9.44 7.45
N THR A 32 -13.00 -8.62 8.21
CA THR A 32 -14.34 -8.14 7.84
C THR A 32 -14.22 -6.76 7.19
N ILE A 33 -14.95 -6.56 6.09
CA ILE A 33 -14.95 -5.31 5.32
C ILE A 33 -16.34 -4.69 5.43
N GLU A 34 -16.46 -3.59 6.17
CA GLU A 34 -17.70 -2.84 6.32
C GLU A 34 -17.64 -1.56 5.47
N ARG A 35 -18.53 -1.46 4.47
CA ARG A 35 -18.64 -0.28 3.61
C ARG A 35 -19.84 0.55 4.00
N ASN A 36 -19.62 1.82 4.25
CA ASN A 36 -20.66 2.78 4.51
C ASN A 36 -20.69 3.90 3.46
N ALA A 37 -21.60 3.74 2.50
CA ALA A 37 -21.75 4.67 1.37
C ALA A 37 -22.15 6.09 1.82
N ALA A 38 -22.95 6.23 2.88
CA ALA A 38 -23.45 7.52 3.35
C ALA A 38 -22.33 8.45 3.84
N TRP A 39 -21.26 7.89 4.41
CA TRP A 39 -20.09 8.63 4.87
C TRP A 39 -18.85 8.40 4.00
N SER A 40 -19.01 7.70 2.86
CA SER A 40 -17.89 7.27 2.01
C SER A 40 -16.77 6.63 2.83
N ARG A 41 -17.13 5.82 3.83
CA ARG A 41 -16.20 5.25 4.82
C ARG A 41 -16.14 3.75 4.63
N THR A 42 -14.93 3.20 4.59
CA THR A 42 -14.72 1.74 4.59
C THR A 42 -13.89 1.36 5.80
N GLU A 43 -14.37 0.38 6.56
CA GLU A 43 -13.70 -0.16 7.73
C GLU A 43 -13.25 -1.60 7.45
N TYR A 44 -12.01 -1.90 7.82
CA TYR A 44 -11.44 -3.23 7.75
C TYR A 44 -11.09 -3.65 9.18
N THR A 45 -11.75 -4.67 9.70
CA THR A 45 -11.55 -5.16 11.08
C THR A 45 -10.92 -6.54 11.08
N LEU A 46 -9.99 -6.77 12.00
CA LEU A 46 -9.35 -8.07 12.22
C LEU A 46 -9.98 -8.76 13.43
N GLU A 47 -10.90 -9.67 13.15
CA GLU A 47 -11.80 -10.31 14.13
C GLU A 47 -11.37 -11.74 14.45
N HIS A 48 -11.57 -12.15 15.70
CA HIS A 48 -11.30 -13.51 16.16
C HIS A 48 -12.54 -14.06 16.84
N HIS A 49 -12.97 -15.28 16.54
CA HIS A 49 -14.20 -15.81 17.16
C HIS A 49 -14.09 -16.01 18.68
N GLU A 50 -12.87 -16.14 19.22
CA GLU A 50 -12.65 -16.28 20.67
C GLU A 50 -12.62 -14.94 21.40
N SER A 51 -12.58 -13.81 20.68
CA SER A 51 -12.51 -12.47 21.26
C SER A 51 -13.62 -11.58 20.70
N PRO A 52 -14.48 -10.99 21.55
CA PRO A 52 -15.46 -10.01 21.10
C PRO A 52 -14.82 -8.70 20.63
N GLN A 53 -13.57 -8.45 21.01
CA GLN A 53 -12.80 -7.28 20.60
C GLN A 53 -11.91 -7.63 19.41
N HIS A 54 -11.82 -6.73 18.44
CA HIS A 54 -10.94 -6.87 17.27
C HIS A 54 -9.50 -6.51 17.64
N LEU A 55 -8.53 -7.23 17.07
CA LEU A 55 -7.11 -6.97 17.30
C LEU A 55 -6.67 -5.64 16.66
N ALA A 56 -7.20 -5.35 15.47
CA ALA A 56 -6.91 -4.11 14.76
C ALA A 56 -8.08 -3.70 13.88
N LYS A 57 -8.19 -2.40 13.62
CA LYS A 57 -9.20 -1.79 12.78
C LYS A 57 -8.59 -0.69 11.93
N LEU A 58 -8.69 -0.81 10.62
CA LEU A 58 -8.31 0.22 9.66
C LEU A 58 -9.57 0.94 9.18
N THR A 59 -9.66 2.23 9.45
CA THR A 59 -10.71 3.09 8.90
C THR A 59 -10.14 3.90 7.75
N ARG A 60 -10.78 3.83 6.57
CA ARG A 60 -10.50 4.69 5.41
C ARG A 60 -11.69 5.60 5.16
N ASP A 61 -11.41 6.88 5.00
CA ASP A 61 -12.37 7.85 4.49
C ASP A 61 -12.28 7.98 2.97
N GLY A 62 -13.34 8.50 2.36
CA GLY A 62 -13.45 8.70 0.91
C GLY A 62 -12.51 9.77 0.36
N THR A 63 -11.72 10.41 1.22
CA THR A 63 -10.71 11.41 0.84
C THR A 63 -9.30 10.83 0.71
N GLY A 64 -9.15 9.52 0.96
CA GLY A 64 -7.87 8.82 0.92
C GLY A 64 -7.06 8.93 2.22
N SER A 65 -7.60 9.59 3.25
CA SER A 65 -7.08 9.56 4.61
C SER A 65 -7.76 8.47 5.43
N GLY A 66 -7.29 8.30 6.66
CA GLY A 66 -7.73 7.21 7.52
C GLY A 66 -6.84 7.08 8.73
N TRP A 67 -7.23 6.18 9.61
CA TRP A 67 -6.46 5.84 10.79
C TRP A 67 -6.54 4.34 11.06
N LEU A 68 -5.50 3.85 11.73
CA LEU A 68 -5.38 2.46 12.14
C LEU A 68 -5.37 2.40 13.66
N GLU A 69 -6.26 1.58 14.21
CA GLU A 69 -6.36 1.31 15.64
C GLU A 69 -5.86 -0.12 15.86
N VAL A 70 -5.02 -0.29 16.89
CA VAL A 70 -4.50 -1.60 17.30
C VAL A 70 -4.76 -1.74 18.80
N ASP A 71 -5.46 -2.80 19.19
CA ASP A 71 -5.68 -3.12 20.59
C ASP A 71 -4.46 -3.85 21.15
N THR A 72 -3.61 -3.08 21.84
CA THR A 72 -2.39 -3.62 22.46
C THR A 72 -2.68 -4.53 23.64
N ALA A 73 -3.84 -4.43 24.28
CA ALA A 73 -4.23 -5.31 25.38
C ALA A 73 -4.60 -6.71 24.88
N ILE A 74 -5.16 -6.81 23.66
CA ILE A 74 -5.36 -8.10 22.98
C ILE A 74 -4.05 -8.60 22.40
N ALA A 75 -3.29 -7.75 21.73
CA ALA A 75 -2.00 -8.13 21.13
C ALA A 75 -1.05 -8.74 22.17
N ALA A 76 -1.02 -8.20 23.40
CA ALA A 76 -0.19 -8.70 24.49
C ALA A 76 -0.59 -10.10 25.01
N LYS A 77 -1.79 -10.60 24.69
CA LYS A 77 -2.24 -11.95 25.07
C LYS A 77 -1.81 -13.01 24.06
N ILE A 78 -1.32 -12.60 22.90
CA ILE A 78 -0.88 -13.49 21.83
C ILE A 78 0.61 -13.69 21.99
N GLU A 79 1.06 -14.94 22.06
CA GLU A 79 2.47 -15.29 22.19
C GLU A 79 3.21 -15.12 20.84
N SER A 80 3.34 -13.87 20.39
CA SER A 80 4.04 -13.50 19.16
C SER A 80 4.70 -12.14 19.28
N PHE A 81 5.92 -12.03 18.76
CA PHE A 81 6.69 -10.78 18.75
C PHE A 81 6.27 -9.85 17.62
N PHE A 82 5.73 -10.38 16.52
CA PHE A 82 5.40 -9.61 15.30
C PHE A 82 3.90 -9.55 14.98
N VAL A 83 3.03 -9.95 15.91
CA VAL A 83 1.57 -9.98 15.69
C VAL A 83 1.00 -8.63 15.25
N VAL A 84 1.53 -7.53 15.79
CA VAL A 84 1.11 -6.17 15.41
C VAL A 84 1.53 -5.85 13.98
N ASP A 85 2.79 -6.10 13.62
CA ASP A 85 3.30 -5.85 12.26
C ASP A 85 2.51 -6.63 11.22
N VAL A 86 2.23 -7.89 11.53
CA VAL A 86 1.46 -8.79 10.69
C VAL A 86 0.00 -8.33 10.55
N ALA A 87 -0.65 -7.93 11.64
CA ALA A 87 -2.03 -7.42 11.60
C ALA A 87 -2.13 -6.14 10.76
N VAL A 88 -1.19 -5.22 10.96
CA VAL A 88 -1.08 -3.96 10.18
C VAL A 88 -0.87 -4.27 8.71
N ALA A 89 0.09 -5.14 8.38
CA ALA A 89 0.39 -5.53 7.00
C ALA A 89 -0.82 -6.18 6.32
N ALA A 90 -1.51 -7.10 7.01
CA ALA A 90 -2.69 -7.77 6.48
C ALA A 90 -3.82 -6.79 6.14
N LEU A 91 -4.17 -5.88 7.07
CA LEU A 91 -5.20 -4.87 6.83
C LEU A 91 -4.85 -3.92 5.68
N LEU A 92 -3.59 -3.49 5.60
CA LEU A 92 -3.14 -2.63 4.50
C LEU A 92 -3.13 -3.34 3.14
N LEU A 93 -2.75 -4.61 3.10
CA LEU A 93 -2.76 -5.41 1.87
C LEU A 93 -4.20 -5.66 1.38
N VAL A 94 -5.10 -6.05 2.29
CA VAL A 94 -6.52 -6.25 1.95
C VAL A 94 -7.13 -4.93 1.50
N ALA A 95 -6.92 -3.83 2.21
CA ALA A 95 -7.44 -2.53 1.78
C ALA A 95 -6.89 -2.09 0.42
N ALA A 96 -5.59 -2.28 0.16
CA ALA A 96 -4.99 -1.94 -1.13
C ALA A 96 -5.47 -2.84 -2.28
N GLY A 97 -5.82 -4.09 -2.01
CA GLY A 97 -6.46 -5.00 -2.98
C GLY A 97 -7.92 -4.66 -3.22
N ASP A 98 -8.61 -4.28 -2.14
CA ASP A 98 -10.01 -3.87 -2.17
C ASP A 98 -10.21 -2.58 -2.98
N GLU A 99 -9.40 -1.55 -2.76
CA GLU A 99 -9.44 -0.29 -3.53
C GLU A 99 -9.30 -0.48 -5.04
N ARG A 100 -8.59 -1.53 -5.47
CA ARG A 100 -8.41 -1.86 -6.91
C ARG A 100 -9.63 -2.57 -7.48
N THR A 101 -10.38 -3.28 -6.64
CA THR A 101 -11.51 -4.12 -7.02
C THR A 101 -12.84 -3.40 -6.81
N ALA A 102 -12.89 -2.47 -5.87
CA ALA A 102 -14.08 -1.74 -5.47
C ALA A 102 -14.57 -0.84 -6.62
N HIS A 103 -15.78 -1.14 -7.11
CA HIS A 103 -16.47 -0.29 -8.05
C HIS A 103 -16.98 0.94 -7.28
N VAL A 104 -16.36 2.11 -7.49
CA VAL A 104 -16.84 3.37 -6.93
C VAL A 104 -18.22 3.64 -7.52
N GLU A 105 -19.27 3.40 -6.75
CA GLU A 105 -20.64 3.79 -7.12
C GLU A 105 -20.66 5.31 -7.22
N THR A 106 -20.56 5.81 -8.44
CA THR A 106 -20.66 7.23 -8.73
C THR A 106 -22.09 7.63 -8.42
N PHE A 107 -22.29 8.32 -7.30
CA PHE A 107 -23.58 8.87 -6.94
C PHE A 107 -24.04 9.79 -8.07
N GLU A 108 -25.16 9.43 -8.72
CA GLU A 108 -25.75 10.29 -9.72
C GLU A 108 -26.18 11.58 -9.02
N PRO A 109 -25.71 12.76 -9.48
CA PRO A 109 -26.05 14.01 -8.82
C PRO A 109 -27.58 14.14 -8.73
N PRO A 110 -28.11 14.68 -7.61
CA PRO A 110 -29.55 14.82 -7.44
C PRO A 110 -30.15 15.54 -8.65
N PRO A 111 -31.33 15.12 -9.13
CA PRO A 111 -31.93 15.70 -10.32
C PRO A 111 -32.05 17.21 -10.14
N LEU A 112 -31.54 17.95 -11.12
CA LEU A 112 -31.67 19.41 -11.16
C LEU A 112 -33.15 19.78 -11.02
N PRO A 113 -33.52 20.76 -10.17
CA PRO A 113 -34.89 21.20 -10.04
C PRO A 113 -35.42 21.64 -11.42
N PRO A 114 -36.70 21.36 -11.74
CA PRO A 114 -37.29 21.77 -13.01
C PRO A 114 -37.17 23.29 -13.14
N THR A 115 -36.38 23.74 -14.11
CA THR A 115 -36.35 25.14 -14.51
C THR A 115 -37.71 25.48 -15.07
N LEU A 116 -38.44 26.38 -14.40
CA LEU A 116 -39.66 26.97 -14.93
C LEU A 116 -39.29 27.71 -16.21
N ASP A 117 -39.78 27.19 -17.34
CA ASP A 117 -39.72 27.84 -18.65
C ASP A 117 -40.51 29.16 -18.61
N THR A 118 -39.86 30.25 -18.21
CA THR A 118 -40.33 31.58 -18.62
C THR A 118 -39.96 31.78 -20.08
N ALA A 119 -40.96 31.60 -20.94
CA ALA A 119 -40.92 31.93 -22.35
C ALA A 119 -40.49 33.40 -22.58
N SER A 120 -39.42 33.61 -23.35
CA SER A 120 -39.33 34.57 -24.46
C SER A 120 -37.86 34.84 -24.81
N GLY A 121 -37.45 34.54 -26.04
CA GLY A 121 -36.18 35.06 -26.57
C GLY A 121 -35.51 34.18 -27.63
N ASP A 122 -36.04 34.25 -28.84
CA ASP A 122 -35.44 34.03 -30.16
C ASP A 122 -33.89 33.83 -30.22
N GLY A 123 -33.42 32.78 -30.93
CA GLY A 123 -31.98 32.56 -31.05
C GLY A 123 -31.47 31.29 -31.75
N ARG A 124 -31.91 31.04 -32.99
CA ARG A 124 -31.17 30.33 -34.06
C ARG A 124 -30.68 28.88 -33.86
N SER A 125 -31.29 28.03 -34.66
CA SER A 125 -30.84 26.71 -35.12
C SER A 125 -29.47 26.69 -35.84
N SER A 126 -28.62 25.73 -35.49
CA SER A 126 -27.75 24.96 -36.40
C SER A 126 -27.25 23.71 -35.66
N ARG A 127 -27.86 22.53 -35.84
CA ARG A 127 -27.49 21.46 -36.79
C ARG A 127 -25.99 21.14 -36.90
N LEU A 128 -25.68 19.90 -36.47
CA LEU A 128 -24.80 18.87 -37.07
C LEU A 128 -23.42 18.56 -36.42
N GLY A 129 -23.28 17.28 -36.06
CA GLY A 129 -22.02 16.54 -35.89
C GLY A 129 -21.83 15.96 -34.47
N GLY A 130 -21.74 14.66 -34.19
CA GLY A 130 -21.74 13.46 -35.02
C GLY A 130 -21.73 12.18 -34.15
N ARG A 131 -22.42 11.14 -34.66
CA ARG A 131 -22.18 9.68 -34.57
C ARG A 131 -21.76 9.02 -33.23
N SER A 132 -22.75 8.37 -32.64
CA SER A 132 -22.85 6.96 -32.21
C SER A 132 -21.62 6.18 -31.70
N GLY A 133 -21.84 5.52 -30.55
CA GLY A 133 -21.55 4.09 -30.44
C GLY A 133 -20.50 3.68 -29.40
N LYS A 134 -20.77 3.90 -28.11
CA LYS A 134 -19.96 3.33 -27.02
C LYS A 134 -20.33 1.85 -26.86
N LYS A 135 -19.55 0.96 -27.49
CA LYS A 135 -19.69 -0.50 -27.39
C LYS A 135 -19.19 -0.94 -26.02
N SER A 136 -20.02 -1.69 -25.31
CA SER A 136 -19.77 -2.27 -23.99
C SER A 136 -18.52 -3.14 -23.98
N SER A 137 -17.61 -2.81 -23.05
CA SER A 137 -16.42 -3.60 -22.75
C SER A 137 -16.83 -4.83 -21.94
N LYS A 138 -17.05 -5.96 -22.62
CA LYS A 138 -17.08 -7.27 -21.97
C LYS A 138 -15.64 -7.78 -21.93
N ARG A 139 -14.92 -7.47 -20.84
CA ARG A 139 -13.59 -8.03 -20.61
C ARG A 139 -13.71 -9.26 -19.73
N LYS A 140 -13.36 -10.38 -20.37
CA LYS A 140 -13.29 -11.74 -19.85
C LYS A 140 -12.28 -11.78 -18.70
N MET A 141 -12.70 -12.30 -17.56
CA MET A 141 -11.86 -12.60 -16.40
C MET A 141 -10.92 -13.74 -16.80
N GLU A 142 -9.64 -13.45 -16.98
CA GLU A 142 -8.59 -14.46 -17.05
C GLU A 142 -7.85 -14.39 -15.73
N ALA A 143 -7.90 -15.49 -14.98
CA ALA A 143 -7.09 -15.72 -13.80
C ALA A 143 -5.62 -15.63 -14.23
N PHE A 144 -4.96 -14.54 -13.86
CA PHE A 144 -3.52 -14.45 -13.98
C PHE A 144 -2.93 -15.13 -12.74
N GLU A 145 -2.23 -16.24 -12.98
CA GLU A 145 -1.18 -16.70 -12.08
C GLU A 145 -0.30 -15.50 -11.73
N ILE A 146 -0.17 -15.23 -10.44
CA ILE A 146 0.70 -14.19 -9.91
C ILE A 146 2.13 -14.56 -10.29
N ASP A 147 2.67 -13.88 -11.29
CA ASP A 147 4.08 -13.91 -11.63
C ASP A 147 4.82 -13.02 -10.61
N VAL A 148 5.52 -13.67 -9.68
CA VAL A 148 6.21 -13.02 -8.55
C VAL A 148 7.46 -12.24 -9.02
N GLU A 149 7.86 -12.36 -10.29
CA GLU A 149 9.14 -11.84 -10.80
C GLU A 149 9.06 -10.43 -11.42
N SER A 150 7.89 -9.80 -11.57
CA SER A 150 7.76 -8.48 -12.24
C SER A 150 7.69 -7.27 -11.29
N GLN A 151 8.32 -7.33 -10.12
CA GLN A 151 8.28 -6.26 -9.09
C GLN A 151 9.31 -5.12 -9.31
N ASP A 152 9.87 -4.98 -10.51
CA ASP A 152 10.82 -3.89 -10.82
C ASP A 152 10.15 -2.52 -10.96
N GLY A 153 8.82 -2.48 -11.12
CA GLY A 153 8.03 -1.24 -11.17
C GLY A 153 7.93 -0.49 -9.83
N GLY A 154 8.25 -1.15 -8.71
CA GLY A 154 8.19 -0.57 -7.37
C GLY A 154 9.25 0.50 -7.14
N PHE A 155 10.47 0.31 -7.66
CA PHE A 155 11.57 1.26 -7.52
C PHE A 155 11.31 2.57 -8.27
N ALA A 156 10.76 2.50 -9.49
CA ALA A 156 10.43 3.68 -10.27
C ALA A 156 9.29 4.50 -9.62
N LYS A 157 8.30 3.81 -9.04
CA LYS A 157 7.20 4.44 -8.31
C LYS A 157 7.67 5.04 -6.98
N PHE A 158 8.57 4.37 -6.26
CA PHE A 158 9.19 4.91 -5.04
C PHE A 158 10.11 6.10 -5.37
N GLU A 159 10.83 6.08 -6.48
CA GLU A 159 11.63 7.21 -6.95
C GLU A 159 10.76 8.41 -7.37
N GLN A 160 9.61 8.17 -8.02
CA GLN A 160 8.62 9.21 -8.33
C GLN A 160 7.99 9.81 -7.07
N VAL A 161 7.54 8.97 -6.13
CA VAL A 161 6.99 9.41 -4.84
C VAL A 161 8.05 10.16 -4.03
N THR A 162 9.29 9.68 -3.99
CA THR A 162 10.41 10.37 -3.33
C THR A 162 10.72 11.71 -4.00
N LYS A 163 10.63 11.81 -5.34
CA LYS A 163 10.79 13.08 -6.08
C LYS A 163 9.64 14.06 -5.82
N GLU A 164 8.40 13.60 -5.72
CA GLU A 164 7.24 14.43 -5.38
C GLU A 164 7.28 14.91 -3.93
N THR A 165 7.55 14.01 -2.97
CA THR A 165 7.71 14.37 -1.55
C THR A 165 8.87 15.35 -1.37
N ARG A 166 9.98 15.20 -2.13
CA ARG A 166 11.10 16.17 -2.13
C ARG A 166 10.69 17.56 -2.65
N ARG A 167 9.70 17.64 -3.54
CA ARG A 167 9.14 18.92 -3.99
C ARG A 167 8.19 19.53 -2.96
N MET A 168 7.52 18.73 -2.13
CA MET A 168 6.58 19.21 -1.10
C MET A 168 7.23 19.55 0.25
N LEU A 169 8.53 19.29 0.45
CA LEU A 169 9.22 19.59 1.71
C LEU A 169 9.73 21.04 1.79
N PRO A 170 9.60 21.71 2.95
CA PRO A 170 10.12 23.06 3.16
C PRO A 170 11.64 23.13 2.93
N TRP A 171 12.11 24.28 2.47
CA TRP A 171 13.47 24.51 1.98
C TRP A 171 14.61 23.96 2.88
N PRO A 172 14.54 23.99 4.22
CA PRO A 172 15.58 23.46 5.10
C PRO A 172 15.79 21.94 4.96
N LEU A 173 14.73 21.16 4.75
CA LEU A 173 14.81 19.71 4.62
C LEU A 173 15.52 19.30 3.31
N ARG A 174 15.36 20.09 2.24
CA ARG A 174 16.08 19.86 0.97
C ARG A 174 17.59 20.04 1.11
N ALA A 175 18.03 20.96 1.95
CA ALA A 175 19.44 21.15 2.26
C ALA A 175 20.00 19.96 3.06
N ALA A 176 19.25 19.49 4.06
CA ALA A 176 19.64 18.34 4.87
C ALA A 176 19.87 17.07 4.02
N PHE A 177 18.96 16.75 3.08
CA PHE A 177 19.14 15.59 2.19
C PHE A 177 20.37 15.70 1.25
N LYS A 178 20.74 16.92 0.83
CA LYS A 178 21.95 17.13 0.03
C LYS A 178 23.22 16.92 0.86
N VAL A 179 23.23 17.42 2.09
CA VAL A 179 24.35 17.23 3.03
C VAL A 179 24.51 15.75 3.37
N LEU A 180 23.41 15.06 3.67
CA LEU A 180 23.42 13.63 3.99
C LEU A 180 23.94 12.77 2.82
N GLY A 181 23.52 13.08 1.59
CA GLY A 181 24.06 12.41 0.39
C GLY A 181 25.56 12.65 0.17
N GLY A 182 26.04 13.87 0.47
CA GLY A 182 27.47 14.20 0.42
C GLY A 182 28.29 13.42 1.47
N ILE A 183 27.80 13.33 2.70
CA ILE A 183 28.42 12.58 3.79
C ILE A 183 28.50 11.09 3.43
N PHE A 184 27.42 10.51 2.91
CA PHE A 184 27.41 9.10 2.49
C PHE A 184 28.44 8.83 1.38
N LYS A 185 28.54 9.71 0.39
CA LYS A 185 29.54 9.56 -0.69
C LYS A 185 30.97 9.67 -0.16
N CYS A 186 31.22 10.57 0.79
CA CYS A 186 32.50 10.69 1.48
C CYS A 186 32.86 9.41 2.25
N PHE A 187 31.89 8.87 3.00
CA PHE A 187 32.07 7.65 3.78
C PHE A 187 32.41 6.43 2.89
N VAL A 188 31.68 6.24 1.81
CA VAL A 188 31.96 5.17 0.82
C VAL A 188 33.35 5.35 0.20
N TRP A 189 33.75 6.58 -0.09
CA TRP A 189 35.08 6.85 -0.65
C TRP A 189 36.21 6.56 0.35
N CYS A 190 36.06 6.98 1.61
CA CYS A 190 36.99 6.67 2.70
C CYS A 190 37.12 5.15 2.92
N LEU A 191 35.99 4.43 2.96
CA LEU A 191 36.01 2.96 3.06
C LEU A 191 36.74 2.32 1.87
N THR A 192 36.51 2.81 0.65
CA THR A 192 37.18 2.28 -0.55
C THR A 192 38.70 2.47 -0.47
N ILE A 193 39.17 3.61 0.03
CA ILE A 193 40.60 3.87 0.25
C ILE A 193 41.16 2.95 1.34
N MET A 194 40.46 2.81 2.46
CA MET A 194 40.84 1.91 3.55
C MET A 194 40.99 0.46 3.09
N PHE A 195 40.02 -0.06 2.33
CA PHE A 195 40.11 -1.41 1.78
C PHE A 195 41.27 -1.58 0.81
N LYS A 196 41.55 -0.57 -0.04
CA LYS A 196 42.73 -0.60 -0.92
C LYS A 196 44.04 -0.58 -0.14
N ALA A 197 44.13 0.21 0.92
CA ALA A 197 45.31 0.25 1.78
C ALA A 197 45.52 -1.09 2.53
N LEU A 198 44.45 -1.66 3.10
CA LEU A 198 44.50 -2.97 3.75
C LEU A 198 44.91 -4.07 2.77
N ALA A 199 44.35 -4.08 1.55
CA ALA A 199 44.75 -5.02 0.52
C ALA A 199 46.23 -4.89 0.15
N ALA A 200 46.75 -3.67 0.03
CA ALA A 200 48.17 -3.44 -0.24
C ALA A 200 49.07 -3.93 0.90
N VAL A 201 48.66 -3.74 2.16
CA VAL A 201 49.38 -4.26 3.34
C VAL A 201 49.36 -5.78 3.35
N VAL A 202 48.22 -6.42 3.09
CA VAL A 202 48.11 -7.88 3.04
C VAL A 202 48.96 -8.46 1.90
N VAL A 203 48.95 -7.84 0.72
CA VAL A 203 49.80 -8.26 -0.41
C VAL A 203 51.28 -8.06 -0.09
N GLY A 204 51.64 -6.95 0.57
CA GLY A 204 53.01 -6.69 1.02
C GLY A 204 53.48 -7.74 2.02
N LEU A 205 52.67 -8.04 3.03
CA LEU A 205 52.95 -9.06 4.04
C LEU A 205 53.00 -10.47 3.44
N ALA A 206 52.09 -10.82 2.52
CA ALA A 206 52.11 -12.11 1.83
C ALA A 206 53.41 -12.31 1.03
N ARG A 207 53.90 -11.25 0.38
CA ARG A 207 55.21 -11.27 -0.31
C ARG A 207 56.40 -11.36 0.65
N CYS A 208 56.32 -10.76 1.85
CA CYS A 208 57.37 -10.86 2.85
C CYS A 208 57.44 -12.24 3.54
N VAL A 209 56.30 -12.95 3.66
CA VAL A 209 56.22 -14.27 4.30
C VAL A 209 56.43 -15.41 3.28
N GLY A 210 56.64 -15.10 2.00
CA GLY A 210 56.95 -16.10 0.97
C GLY A 210 55.76 -16.99 0.59
N VAL A 211 54.55 -16.58 0.94
CA VAL A 211 53.32 -17.25 0.49
C VAL A 211 53.06 -16.80 -0.95
N LYS A 212 53.15 -17.76 -1.87
CA LYS A 212 53.00 -17.55 -3.31
C LYS A 212 51.54 -17.65 -3.73
#